data_AF-A0A401YV95-F1
#
_entry.id   AF-A0A401YV95-F1
#
_cell.length_a   1.000
_cell.length_b   1.000
_cell.length_c   1.000
_cell.angle_alpha   90.00
_cell.angle_beta   90.00
_cell.angle_gamma   90.00
#
_symmetry.space_group_name_H-M   'P 1'
#
loop_
_entity.id
_entity.type
_entity.pdbx_description
1 polymer ?
#
loop_
_entity_poly.entity_id
_entity_poly.type
_entity_poly.pdbx_seq_one_letter_code
_entity_poly.pdbx_strand_id
1 'polypeptide(L)'
;MTTTPVRIHADHTTTKHLGHWTTATTFEVRERRAATVLDLRSPRIEEGDIEIRVDLDHATLKLLVPDDAVIEQSGLRWIGRGRVGDCAAPAAAEGRVIRLVGAIDHGEIRIHRSGVAVWSAMFSREFVEDVRRARRDGTTPTVADPAHTP
;
A
#
# COMPACT_ATOMS: atom_id res chain seq x y z
N MET A 1 11.70 15.57 11.88
CA MET A 1 11.29 16.45 10.76
C MET A 1 9.92 15.98 10.32
N THR A 2 8.89 16.83 10.33
CA THR A 2 7.54 16.43 9.94
C THR A 2 7.46 16.51 8.42
N THR A 3 7.62 15.37 7.75
CA THR A 3 7.58 15.26 6.30
C THR A 3 6.17 15.60 5.82
N THR A 4 6.07 16.45 4.78
CA THR A 4 4.77 16.79 4.16
C THR A 4 4.07 15.50 3.71
N PRO A 5 2.80 15.29 4.06
CA PRO A 5 2.10 14.05 3.71
C PRO A 5 1.96 13.91 2.19
N VAL A 6 2.15 12.70 1.70
CA VAL A 6 1.87 12.36 0.29
C VAL A 6 0.37 12.23 0.12
N ARG A 7 -0.21 13.05 -0.76
CA ARG A 7 -1.66 13.09 -1.02
C ARG A 7 -2.02 12.25 -2.22
N ILE A 8 -3.01 11.38 -2.03
CA ILE A 8 -3.48 10.44 -3.02
C ILE A 8 -4.99 10.61 -3.13
N HIS A 9 -5.43 10.95 -4.33
CA HIS A 9 -6.83 11.22 -4.63
C HIS A 9 -7.26 10.41 -5.84
N ALA A 10 -8.36 9.68 -5.70
CA ALA A 10 -8.94 8.91 -6.79
C ALA A 10 -10.47 8.99 -6.75
N ASP A 11 -11.08 9.26 -7.90
CA ASP A 11 -12.53 9.34 -8.06
C ASP A 11 -12.94 8.57 -9.32
N HIS A 12 -13.76 7.53 -9.17
CA HIS A 12 -14.20 6.64 -10.26
C HIS A 12 -13.05 6.08 -11.12
N THR A 13 -11.87 5.88 -10.53
CA THR A 13 -10.67 5.44 -11.23
C THR A 13 -9.87 4.43 -10.41
N THR A 14 -8.84 3.85 -11.03
CA THR A 14 -7.87 3.00 -10.37
C THR A 14 -6.48 3.59 -10.47
N THR A 15 -5.78 3.71 -9.33
CA THR A 15 -4.41 4.21 -9.25
C THR A 15 -3.49 3.17 -8.62
N LYS A 16 -2.25 3.06 -9.10
CA LYS A 16 -1.27 2.11 -8.56
C LYS A 16 0.06 2.83 -8.31
N HIS A 17 0.54 2.69 -7.09
CA HIS A 17 1.83 3.17 -6.63
C HIS A 17 2.65 1.95 -6.20
N LEU A 18 3.56 1.49 -7.06
CA LEU A 18 4.27 0.21 -6.92
C LEU A 18 5.79 0.41 -6.85
N GLY A 19 6.50 -0.52 -6.22
CA GLY A 19 7.97 -0.49 -6.13
C GLY A 19 8.50 0.71 -5.32
N HIS A 20 9.57 1.35 -5.81
CA HIS A 20 10.24 2.47 -5.15
C HIS A 20 9.62 3.84 -5.47
N TRP A 21 8.32 4.01 -5.20
CA TRP A 21 7.59 5.20 -5.60
C TRP A 21 7.64 6.35 -4.58
N THR A 22 8.04 6.08 -3.33
CA THR A 22 8.05 7.07 -2.25
C THR A 22 9.15 6.77 -1.23
N THR A 23 9.55 7.81 -0.51
CA THR A 23 10.34 7.72 0.72
C THR A 23 9.54 8.15 1.96
N ALA A 24 8.31 8.65 1.78
CA ALA A 24 7.51 9.26 2.85
C ALA A 24 6.86 8.22 3.78
N THR A 25 6.65 8.61 5.04
CA THR A 25 5.98 7.79 6.06
C THR A 25 4.55 8.24 6.36
N THR A 26 4.09 9.36 5.80
CA THR A 26 2.73 9.88 6.03
C THR A 26 1.96 10.02 4.73
N PHE A 27 0.74 9.48 4.69
CA PHE A 27 -0.12 9.46 3.52
C PHE A 27 -1.52 9.97 3.84
N GLU A 28 -2.11 10.72 2.92
CA GLU A 28 -3.51 11.14 2.94
C GLU A 28 -4.20 10.55 1.72
N VAL A 29 -5.09 9.58 1.93
CA VAL A 29 -5.81 8.86 0.87
C VAL A 29 -7.27 9.27 0.93
N ARG A 30 -7.75 9.96 -0.12
CA ARG A 30 -9.18 10.27 -0.27
C ARG A 30 -9.72 9.68 -1.55
N GLU A 31 -10.74 8.85 -1.42
CA GLU A 31 -11.23 8.06 -2.53
C GLU A 31 -12.74 8.00 -2.58
N ARG A 32 -13.29 8.08 -3.79
CA ARG A 32 -14.70 7.87 -4.05
C ARG A 32 -14.91 6.92 -5.22
N ARG A 33 -15.60 5.80 -4.98
CA ARG A 33 -15.88 4.77 -6.00
C ARG A 33 -14.63 4.38 -6.81
N ALA A 34 -13.50 4.31 -6.12
CA ALA A 34 -12.18 4.15 -6.72
C ALA A 34 -11.44 2.96 -6.09
N ALA A 35 -10.30 2.62 -6.68
CA ALA A 35 -9.39 1.64 -6.10
C ALA A 35 -7.94 2.10 -6.19
N THR A 36 -7.21 2.07 -5.08
CA THR A 36 -5.78 2.36 -5.07
C THR A 36 -4.97 1.19 -4.57
N VAL A 37 -3.80 0.98 -5.16
CA VAL A 37 -2.78 0.07 -4.64
C VAL A 37 -1.58 0.89 -4.19
N LEU A 38 -1.18 0.74 -2.92
CA LEU A 38 0.05 1.32 -2.37
C LEU A 38 1.02 0.20 -2.00
N ASP A 39 2.20 0.22 -2.60
CA ASP A 39 3.30 -0.66 -2.23
C ASP A 39 4.18 0.00 -1.18
N LEU A 40 4.12 -0.51 0.05
CA LEU A 40 4.85 -0.01 1.21
C LEU A 40 6.01 -0.94 1.59
N ARG A 41 6.38 -1.88 0.72
CA ARG A 41 7.50 -2.81 0.94
C ARG A 41 8.87 -2.21 0.68
N SER A 42 8.92 -1.00 0.11
CA SER A 42 10.20 -0.41 -0.29
C SER A 42 11.08 -0.09 0.93
N PRO A 43 12.35 -0.54 0.94
CA PRO A 43 13.32 -0.17 1.99
C PRO A 43 13.75 1.30 1.91
N ARG A 44 13.34 2.05 0.87
CA ARG A 44 13.63 3.47 0.71
C ARG A 44 12.66 4.36 1.49
N ILE A 45 11.57 3.80 1.99
CA ILE A 45 10.68 4.52 2.91
C ILE A 45 11.46 4.78 4.18
N GLU A 46 11.50 6.05 4.59
CA GLU A 46 12.18 6.51 5.80
C GLU A 46 11.83 5.62 7.00
N GLU A 47 12.79 5.50 7.92
CA GLU A 47 12.62 4.72 9.16
C GLU A 47 11.49 5.28 10.02
N GLY A 48 10.92 4.41 10.86
CA GLY A 48 9.79 4.73 11.73
C GLY A 48 8.44 4.21 11.21
N ASP A 49 7.39 4.54 11.95
CA ASP A 49 6.04 4.08 11.67
C ASP A 49 5.43 4.82 10.47
N ILE A 50 4.54 4.13 9.76
CA ILE A 50 3.77 4.72 8.66
C ILE A 50 2.38 5.10 9.18
N GLU A 51 1.93 6.30 8.87
CA GLU A 51 0.54 6.73 9.11
C GLU A 51 -0.19 6.94 7.79
N ILE A 52 -1.36 6.31 7.67
CA ILE A 52 -2.25 6.45 6.52
C ILE A 52 -3.58 7.00 7.01
N ARG A 53 -3.85 8.25 6.63
CA ARG A 53 -5.13 8.92 6.88
C ARG A 53 -6.06 8.64 5.71
N VAL A 54 -7.19 7.98 5.98
CA VAL A 54 -8.14 7.55 4.95
C VAL A 54 -9.46 8.32 5.03
N ASP A 55 -10.02 8.61 3.87
CA ASP A 55 -11.39 9.06 3.66
C ASP A 55 -11.93 8.30 2.45
N LEU A 56 -12.60 7.18 2.70
CA LEU A 56 -13.04 6.25 1.66
C LEU A 56 -14.56 6.23 1.55
N ASP A 57 -15.09 6.49 0.36
CA ASP A 57 -16.51 6.38 0.02
C ASP A 57 -16.70 5.36 -1.13
N HIS A 58 -17.30 4.20 -0.83
CA HIS A 58 -17.50 3.11 -1.79
C HIS A 58 -16.19 2.70 -2.52
N ALA A 59 -15.05 2.83 -1.84
CA ALA A 59 -13.71 2.67 -2.42
C ALA A 59 -12.94 1.49 -1.83
N THR A 60 -11.89 1.05 -2.52
CA THR A 60 -11.00 -0.03 -2.07
C THR A 60 -9.54 0.39 -2.06
N LEU A 61 -8.93 0.43 -0.87
CA LEU A 61 -7.50 0.64 -0.72
C LEU A 61 -6.78 -0.70 -0.52
N LYS A 62 -5.82 -1.02 -1.37
CA LYS A 62 -4.98 -2.21 -1.24
C LYS A 62 -3.58 -1.79 -0.80
N LEU A 63 -3.11 -2.35 0.30
CA LEU A 63 -1.78 -2.12 0.84
C LEU A 63 -0.92 -3.36 0.60
N LEU A 64 0.19 -3.22 -0.11
CA LEU A 64 1.23 -4.25 -0.16
C LEU A 64 2.24 -3.91 0.94
N VAL A 65 2.41 -4.80 1.91
CA VAL A 65 3.20 -4.51 3.11
C VAL A 65 4.25 -5.60 3.35
N PRO A 66 5.34 -5.30 4.06
CA PRO A 66 6.25 -6.33 4.57
C PRO A 66 5.51 -7.36 5.42
N ASP A 67 5.98 -8.61 5.41
CA ASP A 67 5.29 -9.73 6.06
C ASP A 67 5.21 -9.58 7.58
N ASP A 68 6.20 -8.92 8.17
CA ASP A 68 6.33 -8.64 9.59
C ASP A 68 5.60 -7.36 10.04
N ALA A 69 5.03 -6.58 9.10
CA ALA A 69 4.42 -5.29 9.43
C ALA A 69 3.23 -5.43 10.40
N VAL A 70 3.18 -4.56 11.40
CA VAL A 70 2.07 -4.50 12.36
C VAL A 70 1.01 -3.55 11.83
N ILE A 71 -0.24 -4.01 11.70
CA ILE A 71 -1.36 -3.16 11.26
C ILE A 71 -2.15 -2.68 12.47
N GLU A 72 -2.12 -1.39 12.74
CA GLU A 72 -2.92 -0.74 13.78
C GLU A 72 -4.12 -0.04 13.15
N GLN A 73 -5.33 -0.49 13.48
CA GLN A 73 -6.59 0.01 12.88
C GLN A 73 -7.54 0.67 13.89
N SER A 74 -7.09 0.87 15.12
CA SER A 74 -7.86 1.44 16.22
C SER A 74 -8.38 2.86 15.95
N GLY A 75 -7.71 3.61 15.06
CA GLY A 75 -8.09 4.96 14.66
C GLY A 75 -9.10 5.07 13.51
N LEU A 76 -9.64 3.96 13.01
CA LEU A 76 -10.65 3.96 11.94
C LEU A 76 -12.07 4.14 12.47
N ARG A 77 -12.81 5.04 11.83
CA ARG A 77 -14.24 5.26 12.02
C ARG A 77 -15.05 4.69 10.86
N TRP A 78 -16.00 3.82 11.17
CA TRP A 78 -16.91 3.20 10.22
C TRP A 78 -18.23 3.99 10.17
N ILE A 79 -18.57 4.53 9.00
CA ILE A 79 -19.83 5.26 8.75
C ILE A 79 -20.88 4.29 8.18
N GLY A 80 -20.46 3.46 7.24
CA GLY A 80 -21.28 2.43 6.59
C GLY A 80 -20.68 1.04 6.76
N ARG A 81 -21.09 0.12 5.88
CA ARG A 81 -20.45 -1.21 5.81
C ARG A 81 -18.98 -1.05 5.45
N GLY A 82 -18.06 -1.61 6.22
CA GLY A 82 -16.66 -1.59 5.84
C GLY A 82 -15.86 -2.68 6.54
N ARG A 83 -14.69 -2.97 6.00
CA ARG A 83 -13.77 -3.95 6.59
C ARG A 83 -12.32 -3.62 6.28
N VAL A 84 -11.44 -4.03 7.19
CA VAL A 84 -10.03 -4.27 6.91
C VAL A 84 -9.85 -5.78 6.80
N GLY A 85 -9.31 -6.25 5.68
CA GLY A 85 -9.00 -7.66 5.46
C GLY A 85 -7.49 -7.89 5.48
N ASP A 86 -7.01 -8.70 6.44
CA ASP A 86 -5.64 -9.21 6.48
C ASP A 86 -5.68 -10.74 6.65
N CYS A 87 -5.77 -11.47 5.53
CA CYS A 87 -5.91 -12.92 5.54
C CYS A 87 -4.60 -13.66 5.83
N ALA A 88 -3.46 -12.95 5.85
CA ALA A 88 -2.14 -13.52 6.04
C ALA A 88 -1.42 -12.93 7.26
N ALA A 89 -2.18 -12.36 8.21
CA ALA A 89 -1.63 -11.77 9.42
C ALA A 89 -0.81 -12.81 10.20
N PRO A 90 0.47 -12.54 10.52
CA PRO A 90 1.25 -13.44 11.36
C PRO A 90 0.72 -13.41 12.81
N ALA A 91 0.93 -14.51 13.54
CA ALA A 91 0.48 -14.63 14.93
C ALA A 91 1.17 -13.61 15.87
N ALA A 92 2.41 -13.23 15.55
CA ALA A 92 3.15 -12.16 16.20
C ALA A 92 3.88 -11.36 15.11
N ALA A 93 3.34 -10.18 14.77
CA ALA A 93 4.03 -9.20 13.94
C ALA A 93 4.94 -8.35 14.85
N GLU A 94 6.20 -8.18 14.48
CA GLU A 94 7.19 -7.39 15.23
C GLU A 94 7.87 -6.31 14.38
N GLY A 95 7.45 -6.16 13.12
CA GLY A 95 7.99 -5.19 12.19
C GLY A 95 7.40 -3.79 12.37
N ARG A 96 7.61 -2.96 11.34
CA ARG A 96 7.14 -1.57 11.30
C ARG A 96 5.63 -1.48 11.52
N VAL A 97 5.20 -0.51 12.34
CA VAL A 97 3.77 -0.23 12.54
C VAL A 97 3.22 0.62 11.40
N ILE A 98 2.10 0.18 10.84
CA ILE A 98 1.30 0.92 9.87
C ILE A 98 -0.02 1.28 10.55
N ARG A 99 -0.18 2.56 10.88
CA ARG A 99 -1.37 3.11 11.53
C ARG A 99 -2.39 3.56 10.49
N LEU A 100 -3.59 3.00 10.57
CA LEU A 100 -4.73 3.37 9.76
C LEU A 100 -5.66 4.24 10.61
N VAL A 101 -5.89 5.47 10.14
CA VAL A 101 -6.76 6.43 10.83
C VAL A 101 -7.69 7.13 9.84
N GLY A 102 -8.87 7.57 10.29
CA GLY A 102 -9.80 8.32 9.44
C GLY A 102 -11.16 7.65 9.29
N ALA A 103 -11.82 7.83 8.15
CA ALA A 103 -13.21 7.43 7.94
C ALA A 103 -13.40 6.51 6.73
N ILE A 104 -14.30 5.53 6.89
CA ILE A 104 -14.68 4.60 5.82
C ILE A 104 -16.21 4.51 5.75
N ASP A 105 -16.75 4.80 4.59
CA ASP A 105 -18.15 4.64 4.22
C ASP A 105 -18.27 3.66 3.04
N HIS A 106 -18.91 2.51 3.25
CA HIS A 106 -19.10 1.48 2.21
C HIS A 106 -17.79 1.01 1.54
N GLY A 107 -16.65 1.13 2.21
CA GLY A 107 -15.31 0.88 1.66
C GLY A 107 -14.56 -0.31 2.28
N GLU A 108 -13.44 -0.66 1.66
CA GLU A 108 -12.61 -1.79 2.08
C GLU A 108 -11.13 -1.45 2.05
N ILE A 109 -10.40 -1.85 3.10
CA ILE A 109 -8.93 -1.88 3.09
C ILE A 109 -8.49 -3.34 3.00
N ARG A 110 -7.63 -3.67 2.04
CA ARG A 110 -7.06 -5.02 1.88
C ARG A 110 -5.56 -4.99 2.11
N ILE A 111 -5.10 -5.76 3.08
CA ILE A 111 -3.69 -5.96 3.39
C ILE A 111 -3.21 -7.19 2.62
N HIS A 112 -2.20 -6.98 1.78
CA HIS A 112 -1.54 -8.02 1.00
C HIS A 112 -0.11 -8.16 1.50
N ARG A 113 0.15 -9.29 2.16
CA ARG A 113 1.48 -9.75 2.58
C ARG A 113 1.97 -10.81 1.60
N SER A 114 3.28 -10.89 1.40
CA SER A 114 3.97 -11.97 0.67
C SER A 114 3.39 -12.25 -0.72
N GLY A 115 3.66 -13.42 -1.33
CA GLY A 115 3.44 -13.73 -2.76
C GLY A 115 2.14 -13.23 -3.44
N VAL A 116 1.03 -13.03 -2.73
CA VAL A 116 -0.22 -12.45 -3.27
C VAL A 116 -0.06 -10.98 -3.68
N ALA A 117 0.77 -10.22 -2.96
CA ALA A 117 1.16 -8.86 -3.32
C ALA A 117 1.89 -8.82 -4.66
N VAL A 118 2.80 -9.78 -4.87
CA VAL A 118 3.57 -9.95 -6.11
C VAL A 118 2.62 -10.30 -7.26
N TRP A 119 1.72 -11.28 -7.12
CA TRP A 119 0.77 -11.64 -8.18
C TRP A 119 -0.18 -10.49 -8.58
N SER A 120 -0.69 -9.74 -7.61
CA SER A 120 -1.58 -8.59 -7.87
C SER A 120 -0.85 -7.44 -8.58
N ALA A 121 0.44 -7.29 -8.31
CA ALA A 121 1.32 -6.34 -8.98
C ALA A 121 1.76 -6.83 -10.37
N MET A 122 1.97 -8.13 -10.56
CA MET A 122 2.44 -8.75 -11.81
C MET A 122 1.46 -8.68 -12.99
N PHE A 123 0.15 -8.56 -12.75
CA PHE A 123 -0.86 -8.37 -13.81
C PHE A 123 -1.18 -6.90 -14.09
N SER A 124 -0.26 -5.99 -13.78
CA SER A 124 -0.41 -4.55 -14.03
C SER A 124 0.38 -4.09 -15.26
N ARG A 125 -0.07 -3.01 -15.93
CA ARG A 125 0.67 -2.42 -17.05
C ARG A 125 2.04 -1.92 -16.58
N GLU A 126 2.08 -1.44 -15.36
CA GLU A 126 3.24 -0.94 -14.63
C GLU A 126 4.31 -2.04 -14.44
N PHE A 127 3.90 -3.29 -14.15
CA PHE A 127 4.83 -4.42 -14.09
C PHE A 127 5.43 -4.76 -15.46
N VAL A 128 4.63 -4.72 -16.53
CA VAL A 128 5.13 -4.97 -17.89
C VAL A 128 6.16 -3.91 -18.29
N GLU A 129 5.95 -2.65 -17.90
CA GLU A 129 6.90 -1.55 -18.13
C GLU A 129 8.19 -1.73 -17.31
N ASP A 130 8.08 -2.12 -16.03
CA ASP A 130 9.22 -2.37 -15.16
C ASP A 130 10.06 -3.56 -15.65
N VAL A 131 9.44 -4.67 -16.04
CA VAL A 131 10.13 -5.82 -16.64
C VAL A 131 10.85 -5.45 -17.93
N ARG A 132 10.24 -4.62 -18.79
CA ARG A 132 10.89 -4.15 -20.02
C ARG A 132 12.10 -3.26 -19.72
N ARG A 133 12.03 -2.43 -18.68
CA ARG A 133 13.15 -1.60 -18.21
C ARG A 133 14.27 -2.48 -17.63
N ALA A 134 13.93 -3.33 -16.67
CA ALA A 134 14.85 -4.25 -16.01
C ALA A 134 15.58 -5.17 -17.00
N ARG A 135 14.87 -5.66 -18.03
CA ARG A 135 15.48 -6.45 -19.12
C ARG A 135 16.48 -5.65 -19.97
N ARG A 136 16.23 -4.35 -20.20
CA ARG A 136 17.20 -3.49 -20.92
C ARG A 136 18.44 -3.22 -20.07
N ASP A 137 18.25 -3.07 -18.76
CA ASP A 137 19.30 -2.64 -17.83
C ASP A 137 20.03 -3.83 -17.17
N GLY A 138 19.60 -5.07 -17.41
CA GLY A 138 20.19 -6.28 -16.84
C GLY A 138 19.89 -6.49 -15.35
N THR A 139 18.84 -5.86 -14.84
CA THR A 139 18.47 -5.86 -13.42
C THR A 139 17.20 -6.67 -13.15
N THR A 140 16.87 -6.88 -11.87
CA THR A 140 15.63 -7.55 -11.44
C THR A 140 14.47 -6.53 -11.35
N PRO A 141 13.23 -6.87 -11.77
CA PRO A 141 12.08 -5.97 -11.67
C PRO A 141 11.77 -5.61 -10.21
N THR A 142 11.79 -4.32 -9.90
CA THR A 142 11.54 -3.79 -8.56
C THR A 142 10.11 -4.02 -8.08
N VAL A 143 9.14 -4.14 -8.99
CA VAL A 143 7.75 -4.46 -8.64
C VAL A 143 7.62 -5.89 -8.10
N ALA A 144 8.45 -6.82 -8.59
CA ALA A 144 8.44 -8.21 -8.15
C ALA A 144 8.95 -8.33 -6.71
N ASP A 145 10.08 -7.69 -6.41
CA ASP A 145 10.65 -7.65 -5.08
C ASP A 145 11.35 -6.30 -4.84
N PRO A 146 10.67 -5.34 -4.18
CA PRO A 146 11.27 -4.06 -3.84
C PRO A 146 12.42 -4.16 -2.84
N ALA A 147 12.55 -5.27 -2.10
CA ALA A 147 13.63 -5.49 -1.15
C ALA A 147 14.86 -6.14 -1.81
N HIS A 148 14.73 -6.69 -3.02
CA HIS A 148 15.84 -7.24 -3.78
C HIS A 148 16.73 -6.11 -4.31
N THR A 149 17.87 -5.89 -3.64
CA THR A 149 18.95 -5.03 -4.15
C THR A 149 19.99 -5.95 -4.80
N PRO A 150 20.47 -5.68 -6.03
CA PRO A 150 21.55 -6.45 -6.65
C PRO A 150 22.87 -6.35 -5.89
#